data_AF-A0A0T6BL74-F1
#
_entry.id   AF-A0A0T6BL74-F1
#
_cell.length_a   1.000
_cell.length_b   1.000
_cell.length_c   1.000
_cell.angle_alpha   90.00
_cell.angle_beta   90.00
_cell.angle_gamma   90.00
#
_symmetry.space_group_name_H-M   'P 1'
#
loop_
_entity.id
_entity.type
_entity.pdbx_description
1 polymer ?
#
loop_
_entity_poly.entity_id
_entity_poly.type
_entity_poly.pdbx_seq_one_letter_code
_entity_poly.pdbx_strand_id
1 'polypeptide(L)' 'MKITPDEVKEYLRIDGDEEDSLISFFISAAEKHLENAGVTDKESELYKLAVLIYVTDAYENRSTAMSGNKVAGIVLQLR' A
#
# COMPACT_ATOMS: atom_id res chain seq x y z
N MET A 1 -10.78 10.19 0.05
CA MET A 1 -11.40 9.05 -0.63
C MET A 1 -11.07 7.79 0.16
N LYS A 2 -12.05 6.94 0.49
CA LYS A 2 -11.82 5.70 1.23
C LYS A 2 -11.55 4.57 0.25
N ILE A 3 -10.37 3.96 0.34
CA ILE A 3 -9.98 2.80 -0.48
C ILE A 3 -10.40 1.54 0.27
N THR A 4 -11.16 0.66 -0.38
CA THR A 4 -11.58 -0.62 0.24
C THR A 4 -10.64 -1.76 -0.16
N PRO A 5 -10.50 -2.81 0.68
CA PRO A 5 -9.77 -4.01 0.30
C PRO A 5 -10.30 -4.66 -0.98
N ASP A 6 -11.61 -4.62 -1.21
CA ASP A 6 -12.25 -5.17 -2.41
C ASP A 6 -11.77 -4.50 -3.71
N GLU A 7 -11.62 -3.18 -3.71
CA GLU A 7 -11.09 -2.45 -4.88
C GLU A 7 -9.64 -2.85 -5.19
N VAL A 8 -8.86 -3.11 -4.14
CA VAL A 8 -7.47 -3.56 -4.29
C VAL A 8 -7.41 -5.03 -4.74
N LYS A 9 -8.29 -5.90 -4.23
CA LYS A 9 -8.42 -7.29 -4.69
C LYS A 9 -8.78 -7.35 -6.16
N GLU A 10 -9.73 -6.53 -6.60
CA GLU A 10 -10.11 -6.42 -8.02
C GLU A 10 -8.91 -5.99 -8.88
N TYR A 11 -8.13 -5.03 -8.40
CA TYR A 11 -6.91 -4.58 -9.08
C TYR A 11 -5.81 -5.67 -9.15
N LEU A 12 -5.62 -6.42 -8.06
CA LEU A 12 -4.62 -7.50 -7.94
C LEU A 12 -5.09 -8.83 -8.53
N ARG A 13 -6.36 -8.94 -8.95
CA ARG A 13 -7.00 -10.18 -9.42
C ARG A 13 -6.93 -11.30 -8.38
N ILE A 14 -7.17 -10.93 -7.12
CA ILE A 14 -7.24 -11.87 -6.00
C ILE A 14 -8.70 -12.30 -5.82
N ASP A 15 -8.94 -13.61 -5.85
CA ASP A 15 -10.24 -14.19 -5.55
C ASP A 15 -10.29 -14.66 -4.08
N GLY A 16 -11.35 -14.26 -3.37
CA GLY A 16 -11.57 -14.63 -1.96
C GLY A 16 -11.07 -13.60 -0.94
N ASP A 17 -11.27 -13.90 0.35
CA ASP A 17 -11.12 -12.93 1.45
C ASP A 17 -9.98 -13.27 2.42
N GLU A 18 -9.20 -14.32 2.12
CA GLU A 18 -8.12 -14.80 2.98
C GLU A 18 -7.03 -13.74 3.20
N GLU A 19 -6.86 -12.83 2.24
CA GLU A 19 -5.84 -11.79 2.25
C GLU A 19 -6.37 -10.41 2.64
N ASP A 20 -7.65 -10.27 3.00
CA ASP A 20 -8.26 -8.98 3.35
C ASP A 20 -7.52 -8.25 4.48
N SER A 21 -7.07 -9.01 5.47
CA SER A 21 -6.29 -8.46 6.59
C SER A 21 -4.93 -7.93 6.13
N LEU A 22 -4.28 -8.62 5.19
CA LEU A 22 -2.99 -8.22 4.65
C LEU A 22 -3.12 -7.00 3.73
N ILE A 23 -4.13 -7.00 2.86
CA ILE A 23 -4.44 -5.88 1.97
C ILE A 23 -4.79 -4.63 2.80
N SER A 24 -5.60 -4.76 3.84
CA SER A 24 -5.94 -3.67 4.76
C SER A 24 -4.70 -3.08 5.43
N PHE A 25 -3.75 -3.93 5.82
CA PHE A 25 -2.46 -3.49 6.36
C PHE A 25 -1.65 -2.70 5.34
N PHE A 26 -1.56 -3.17 4.09
CA PHE A 26 -0.83 -2.46 3.04
C PHE A 26 -1.46 -1.13 2.66
N ILE A 27 -2.79 -1.05 2.60
CA ILE A 27 -3.50 0.22 2.37
C ILE A 27 -3.13 1.21 3.46
N SER A 28 -3.21 0.80 4.73
CA SER A 28 -2.88 1.66 5.87
C SER A 28 -1.41 2.15 5.82
N ALA A 29 -0.49 1.26 5.43
CA ALA A 29 0.92 1.61 5.27
C ALA A 29 1.15 2.60 4.12
N ALA A 30 0.45 2.42 2.98
CA ALA A 30 0.52 3.31 1.83
C ALA A 30 0.01 4.72 2.17
N GLU A 31 -1.14 4.81 2.83
CA GLU A 31 -1.71 6.09 3.27
C GLU A 31 -0.76 6.84 4.21
N LYS A 32 -0.14 6.11 5.14
CA LYS A 32 0.86 6.70 6.05
C LYS A 32 2.11 7.16 5.31
N HIS A 33 2.56 6.40 4.32
CA HIS A 33 3.71 6.76 3.49
C HIS A 33 3.45 8.06 2.71
N LEU A 34 2.28 8.18 2.08
CA LEU A 34 1.88 9.38 1.35
C LEU A 34 1.70 10.59 2.29
N GLU A 35 1.13 10.37 3.48
CA GLU A 35 1.03 11.41 4.52
C GLU A 35 2.41 11.90 4.96
N ASN A 36 3.35 10.99 5.22
CA ASN A 36 4.73 11.34 5.58
C ASN A 36 5.47 12.05 4.44
N ALA A 37 5.12 11.77 3.19
CA ALA A 37 5.64 12.48 2.01
C ALA A 37 5.02 13.89 1.82
N GLY A 38 4.04 14.27 2.64
CA GLY A 38 3.38 15.58 2.60
C GLY A 38 2.20 15.66 1.63
N VAL A 39 1.65 14.53 1.18
CA VAL A 39 0.48 14.51 0.31
C VAL A 39 -0.77 14.92 1.10
N THR A 40 -1.36 16.06 0.73
CA THR A 40 -2.55 16.61 1.37
C THR A 40 -3.84 16.32 0.61
N ASP A 41 -3.74 16.06 -0.70
CA ASP A 41 -4.89 15.75 -1.55
C ASP A 41 -5.22 14.25 -1.50
N LYS A 42 -6.05 13.88 -0.54
CA LYS A 42 -6.54 12.50 -0.32
C LYS A 42 -7.81 12.17 -1.13
N GLU A 43 -8.35 13.13 -1.86
CA GLU A 43 -9.59 12.97 -2.65
C GLU A 43 -9.32 12.79 -4.15
N SER A 44 -8.09 13.08 -4.61
CA SER A 44 -7.69 12.88 -5.99
C SER A 44 -7.65 11.41 -6.40
N GLU A 45 -8.05 11.13 -7.65
CA GLU A 45 -7.88 9.82 -8.27
C GLU A 45 -6.39 9.41 -8.35
N LEU A 46 -5.47 10.38 -8.40
CA LEU A 46 -4.03 10.14 -8.34
C LEU A 46 -3.60 9.59 -6.98
N TYR A 47 -4.24 10.02 -5.88
CA TYR A 47 -3.98 9.47 -4.55
C TYR A 47 -4.39 7.99 -4.51
N LYS A 48 -5.57 7.67 -5.05
CA LYS A 48 -6.05 6.29 -5.15
C LYS A 48 -5.09 5.44 -5.99
N LEU A 49 -4.64 5.93 -7.14
CA LEU A 49 -3.68 5.22 -7.98
C LEU A 49 -2.34 5.00 -7.26
N ALA A 50 -1.84 6.01 -6.54
CA ALA A 50 -0.59 5.89 -5.78
C ALA A 50 -0.67 4.80 -4.71
N VAL A 51 -1.80 4.72 -3.98
CA VAL A 51 -2.03 3.64 -3.01
C VAL A 51 -2.09 2.27 -3.70
N LEU A 52 -2.81 2.14 -4.81
CA LEU A 52 -2.90 0.87 -5.56
C LEU A 52 -1.53 0.38 -6.02
N ILE A 53 -0.70 1.27 -6.57
CA ILE A 53 0.67 0.95 -7.00
C ILE A 53 1.52 0.51 -5.81
N TYR A 54 1.45 1.23 -4.69
CA TYR A 54 2.20 0.88 -3.49
C TYR A 54 1.80 -0.49 -2.93
N VAL A 55 0.50 -0.76 -2.82
CA VAL A 55 0.00 -2.04 -2.31
C VAL A 55 0.41 -3.19 -3.24
N THR A 56 0.36 -2.97 -4.55
CA THR A 56 0.81 -3.96 -5.55
C THR A 56 2.30 -4.27 -5.40
N ASP A 57 3.16 -3.24 -5.32
CA ASP A 57 4.59 -3.44 -5.11
C ASP A 57 4.89 -4.15 -3.77
N ALA A 58 4.16 -3.80 -2.71
CA ALA A 58 4.30 -4.43 -1.41
C ALA A 58 3.84 -5.90 -1.41
N TYR A 59 2.79 -6.22 -2.16
CA TYR A 59 2.20 -7.55 -2.27
C TYR A 59 2.99 -8.49 -3.19
N GLU A 60 3.45 -8.00 -4.35
CA GLU A 60 4.25 -8.81 -5.28
C GLU A 60 5.68 -9.02 -4.75
N ASN A 61 6.28 -7.99 -4.15
CA ASN A 61 7.65 -8.07 -3.65
C ASN A 61 7.73 -8.43 -2.15
N ARG A 62 6.87 -9.36 -1.69
CA ARG A 62 6.89 -9.92 -0.33
C ARG A 62 8.14 -10.78 -0.02
N SER A 63 8.94 -11.13 -1.02
CA SER A 63 10.15 -11.94 -0.86
C SER A 63 11.28 -11.15 -0.21
N THR A 64 11.80 -11.68 0.91
CA THR A 64 12.90 -11.10 1.71
C THR A 64 14.21 -10.90 0.94
N ALA A 65 14.38 -11.56 -0.21
CA ALA A 65 15.55 -11.45 -1.07
C ALA A 65 15.78 -10.05 -1.66
N MET A 66 14.74 -9.19 -1.72
CA MET A 66 14.82 -7.81 -2.23
C MET A 66 14.44 -6.74 -1.19
N SER A 67 14.09 -7.14 0.05
CA SER A 67 13.46 -6.23 1.03
C SER A 67 14.43 -5.32 1.81
N GLY A 68 15.75 -5.54 1.74
CA GLY A 68 16.73 -4.84 2.60
C GLY A 68 16.68 -3.30 2.50
N ASN A 69 16.64 -2.76 1.29
CA ASN A 69 16.52 -1.31 1.07
C ASN A 69 15.12 -0.77 1.40
N LYS A 70 14.06 -1.57 1.22
CA LYS A 70 12.68 -1.17 1.54
C LYS A 70 12.48 -1.04 3.05
N VAL A 71 13.01 -1.99 3.84
CA VAL A 71 12.95 -1.95 5.31
C VAL A 71 13.70 -0.73 5.85
N ALA A 72 14.88 -0.42 5.32
CA ALA A 72 15.61 0.79 5.72
C ALA A 72 14.81 2.07 5.47
N GLY A 73 14.14 2.18 4.31
CA GLY A 73 13.24 3.30 3.99
C GLY A 73 12.07 3.42 4.97
N ILE A 74 11.39 2.31 5.27
CA ILE A 74 10.28 2.29 6.23
C ILE A 74 10.77 2.72 7.63
N VAL A 75 11.91 2.20 8.08
CA VAL A 75 12.47 2.54 9.40
C VAL A 75 12.82 4.03 9.50
N LEU A 76 13.26 4.67 8.41
CA LEU A 76 13.54 6.12 8.39
C LEU A 76 12.27 6.97 8.47
N GLN A 77 11.13 6.46 8.00
CA GLN A 77 9.83 7.15 8.08
C GLN A 77 9.14 7.03 9.44
N LEU A 78 9.64 6.18 10.33
CA LEU A 78 9.13 5.97 11.68
C LEU A 78 9.88 6.79 12.75
N ARG A 79 10.80 7.67 12.34
CA ARG A 79 11.64 8.50 13.23
C ARG A 79 11.12 9.92 13.38
#